data_AF-A0AA35P7R0-F1
#
_entry.id   AF-A0AA35P7R0-F1
#
_cell.length_a   1.000
_cell.length_b   1.000
_cell.length_c   1.000
_cell.angle_alpha   90.00
_cell.angle_beta   90.00
_cell.angle_gamma   90.00
#
_symmetry.space_group_name_H-M   'P 1'
#
loop_
_entity.id
_entity.type
_entity.pdbx_description
1 polymer ?
#
loop_
_entity_poly.entity_id
_entity_poly.type
_entity_poly.pdbx_seq_one_letter_code
_entity_poly.pdbx_strand_id
1 'polypeptide(L)'
;VYQLVVKEERPQKSRRAADIIECFSVPVSYKNASNLDSPHYFAAELKPVNLPVTQPFTVGDNKTYNGYWNAPLSPLKSYSIYFQALSKANGETKINCVRLATKGASTQNSNAVEPEKQVDNTVKMAGVIAGLLMFVIILLGAMLTIKR
;
A
#
# COMPACT_ATOMS: atom_id res chain seq x y z
N VAL A 1 12.60 -22.80 -3.29
CA VAL A 1 13.34 -21.66 -2.67
C VAL A 1 12.35 -20.82 -1.89
N TYR A 2 12.76 -20.26 -0.75
CA TYR A 2 11.91 -19.35 0.01
C TYR A 2 12.52 -17.96 0.02
N GLN A 3 11.69 -16.96 -0.19
CA GLN A 3 12.13 -15.57 -0.31
C GLN A 3 11.29 -14.69 0.59
N LEU A 4 11.96 -13.70 1.18
CA LEU A 4 11.33 -12.66 1.97
C LEU A 4 11.32 -11.36 1.17
N VAL A 5 10.15 -10.79 0.98
CA VAL A 5 9.95 -9.57 0.19
C VAL A 5 9.38 -8.48 1.09
N VAL A 6 9.95 -7.30 1.00
CA VAL A 6 9.46 -6.10 1.68
C VAL A 6 8.88 -5.17 0.64
N LYS A 7 7.62 -4.81 0.82
CA LYS A 7 6.90 -3.84 -0.01
C LYS A 7 6.62 -2.59 0.80
N GLU A 8 7.06 -1.43 0.32
CA GLU A 8 6.65 -0.13 0.86
C GLU A 8 5.20 0.15 0.44
N GLU A 9 4.35 0.42 1.42
CA GLU A 9 2.97 0.81 1.18
C GLU A 9 2.91 2.29 0.86
N ARG A 10 2.48 2.61 -0.37
CA ARG A 10 2.23 3.99 -0.80
C ARG A 10 0.76 4.32 -0.54
N PRO A 11 0.42 5.58 -0.19
CA PRO A 11 -0.98 5.99 0.00
C PRO A 11 -1.79 5.68 -1.26
N GLN A 12 -2.68 4.70 -1.20
CA GLN A 12 -3.61 4.42 -2.30
C GLN A 12 -4.69 5.50 -2.31
N LYS A 13 -4.78 6.26 -3.41
CA LYS A 13 -5.99 7.05 -3.70
C LYS A 13 -7.13 6.07 -3.87
N SER A 14 -8.16 6.21 -3.02
CA SER A 14 -9.23 5.23 -2.81
C SER A 14 -9.65 4.46 -4.07
N ARG A 15 -9.34 3.16 -4.12
CA ARG A 15 -10.12 2.19 -4.86
C ARG A 15 -10.41 1.03 -3.93
N ARG A 16 -11.68 0.82 -3.60
CA ARG A 16 -12.20 -0.38 -2.92
C ARG A 16 -12.15 -1.57 -3.88
N ALA A 17 -10.97 -1.96 -4.32
CA ALA A 17 -10.74 -3.27 -4.91
C ALA A 17 -10.20 -4.17 -3.79
N ALA A 18 -10.68 -5.40 -3.69
CA ALA A 18 -10.03 -6.39 -2.83
C ALA A 18 -8.55 -6.45 -3.23
N ASP A 19 -7.65 -6.26 -2.27
CA ASP A 19 -6.20 -6.24 -2.50
C ASP A 19 -5.79 -7.65 -2.96
N ILE A 20 -5.76 -7.88 -4.28
CA ILE A 20 -5.29 -9.13 -4.85
C ILE A 20 -3.80 -9.22 -4.50
N ILE A 21 -3.45 -10.20 -3.66
CA ILE A 21 -2.06 -10.46 -3.31
C ILE A 21 -1.40 -11.12 -4.52
N GLU A 22 -0.82 -10.31 -5.40
CA GLU A 22 0.10 -10.81 -6.44
C GLU A 22 1.48 -11.03 -5.83
N CYS A 23 2.03 -12.23 -6.04
CA CYS A 23 3.37 -12.58 -5.59
C CYS A 23 4.45 -11.96 -6.48
N PHE A 24 5.69 -11.93 -6.00
CA PHE A 24 6.77 -11.20 -6.65
C PHE A 24 7.61 -12.14 -7.50
N SER A 25 7.48 -12.03 -8.83
CA SER A 25 8.15 -12.93 -9.77
C SER A 25 9.57 -12.51 -10.16
N VAL A 26 9.86 -11.22 -10.15
CA VAL A 26 11.16 -10.67 -10.55
C VAL A 26 11.94 -10.26 -9.30
N PRO A 27 13.08 -10.92 -8.99
CA PRO A 27 13.92 -10.49 -7.89
C PRO A 27 14.51 -9.10 -8.12
N VAL A 28 14.31 -8.20 -7.16
CA VAL A 28 14.85 -6.83 -7.19
C VAL A 28 15.60 -6.57 -5.89
N SER A 29 16.87 -6.20 -5.99
CA SER A 29 17.68 -5.79 -4.84
C SER A 29 17.22 -4.43 -4.30
N TYR A 30 17.52 -4.12 -3.04
CA TYR A 30 17.17 -2.82 -2.46
C TYR A 30 17.70 -1.64 -3.29
N LYS A 31 18.96 -1.70 -3.74
CA LYS A 31 19.56 -0.66 -4.58
C LYS A 31 18.82 -0.47 -5.90
N ASN A 32 18.45 -1.56 -6.56
CA ASN A 32 17.71 -1.51 -7.82
C ASN A 32 16.28 -1.03 -7.60
N ALA A 33 15.64 -1.42 -6.50
CA ALA A 33 14.30 -0.97 -6.16
C ALA A 33 14.26 0.56 -5.99
N SER A 34 15.24 1.12 -5.28
CA SER A 34 15.38 2.57 -5.11
C SER A 34 15.64 3.29 -6.44
N ASN A 35 16.47 2.72 -7.32
CA ASN A 35 16.80 3.33 -8.61
C ASN A 35 15.63 3.26 -9.62
N LEU A 36 14.83 2.19 -9.57
CA LEU A 36 13.73 1.92 -10.50
C LEU A 36 12.37 2.33 -9.95
N ASP A 37 12.32 3.00 -8.80
CA ASP A 37 11.10 3.32 -8.04
C ASP A 37 10.16 2.11 -7.83
N SER A 38 10.74 0.91 -7.67
CA SER A 38 9.96 -0.28 -7.37
C SER A 38 9.39 -0.19 -5.96
N PRO A 39 8.10 -0.51 -5.74
CA PRO A 39 7.50 -0.49 -4.41
C PRO A 39 7.99 -1.66 -3.53
N HIS A 40 8.78 -2.60 -4.05
CA HIS A 40 9.25 -3.76 -3.31
C HIS A 40 10.71 -4.10 -3.60
N TYR A 41 11.34 -4.77 -2.63
CA TYR A 41 12.65 -5.38 -2.77
C TYR A 41 12.70 -6.72 -2.02
N PHE A 42 13.62 -7.57 -2.46
CA PHE A 42 13.87 -8.86 -1.84
C PHE A 42 14.89 -8.64 -0.72
N ALA A 43 14.51 -9.02 0.49
CA ALA A 43 15.29 -8.79 1.70
C ALA A 43 16.13 -10.02 2.11
N ALA A 44 15.70 -11.21 1.71
CA ALA A 44 16.42 -12.44 1.96
C ALA A 44 16.00 -13.56 1.00
N GLU A 45 16.93 -14.46 0.72
CA GLU A 45 16.62 -15.79 0.21
C GLU A 45 17.06 -16.83 1.24
N LEU A 46 16.09 -17.64 1.70
CA LEU A 46 16.30 -18.67 2.71
C LEU A 46 16.47 -20.02 2.02
N LYS A 47 17.65 -20.61 2.21
CA LYS A 47 17.95 -21.96 1.73
C LYS A 47 17.17 -22.99 2.56
N PRO A 48 16.77 -24.14 1.98
CA PRO A 48 16.02 -25.18 2.70
C PRO A 48 16.67 -25.62 4.03
N VAL A 49 18.01 -25.67 4.07
CA VAL A 49 18.78 -26.02 5.29
C VAL A 49 18.56 -25.05 6.45
N ASN A 50 18.14 -23.80 6.19
CA ASN A 50 17.92 -22.79 7.21
C ASN A 50 16.47 -22.74 7.72
N LEU A 51 15.54 -23.47 7.09
CA LEU A 51 14.12 -23.47 7.48
C LEU A 51 13.77 -24.33 8.69
N PRO A 52 14.34 -25.54 8.88
CA PRO A 52 14.00 -26.36 10.04
C PRO A 52 14.61 -25.85 11.35
N VAL A 53 15.54 -24.90 11.27
CA VAL A 53 16.16 -24.29 12.45
C VAL A 53 15.29 -23.11 12.89
N THR A 54 14.81 -23.12 14.13
CA THR A 54 14.13 -21.99 14.79
C THR A 54 15.14 -20.87 15.08
N GLN A 55 15.58 -20.17 14.03
CA GLN A 55 16.33 -18.93 14.18
C GLN A 55 15.41 -17.73 13.98
N PRO A 56 15.46 -16.72 14.87
CA PRO A 56 14.73 -15.49 14.67
C PRO A 56 15.26 -14.76 13.44
N PHE A 57 14.35 -14.25 12.62
CA PHE A 57 14.66 -13.36 11.50
C PHE A 57 14.04 -12.00 11.76
N THR A 58 14.84 -10.94 11.68
CA THR A 58 14.37 -9.57 11.86
C THR A 58 14.40 -8.83 10.53
N VAL A 59 13.25 -8.37 10.05
CA VAL A 59 13.20 -7.52 8.84
C VAL A 59 13.76 -6.13 9.16
N GLY A 60 14.69 -5.66 8.34
CA GLY A 60 15.38 -4.37 8.50
C GLY A 60 16.56 -4.39 9.46
N ASP A 61 17.19 -5.54 9.69
CA ASP A 61 18.33 -5.68 10.61
C ASP A 61 19.70 -5.33 10.00
N ASN A 62 19.70 -4.76 8.78
CA ASN A 62 20.87 -4.31 8.06
C ASN A 62 21.86 -5.42 7.64
N LYS A 63 21.47 -6.70 7.69
CA LYS A 63 22.32 -7.81 7.26
C LYS A 63 22.04 -8.21 5.81
N THR A 64 22.96 -8.98 5.23
CA THR A 64 22.79 -9.55 3.89
C THR A 64 22.56 -11.05 3.99
N TYR A 65 21.50 -11.52 3.35
CA TYR A 65 21.07 -12.92 3.35
C TYR A 65 21.07 -13.45 1.92
N ASN A 66 22.05 -14.31 1.62
CA ASN A 66 22.19 -14.95 0.30
C ASN A 66 22.15 -13.93 -0.87
N GLY A 67 22.90 -12.82 -0.72
CA GLY A 67 23.01 -11.76 -1.73
C GLY A 67 21.96 -10.65 -1.65
N TYR A 68 20.93 -10.81 -0.80
CA TYR A 68 19.91 -9.79 -0.60
C TYR A 68 20.18 -8.98 0.67
N TRP A 69 20.29 -7.66 0.54
CA TRP A 69 20.46 -6.76 1.68
C TRP A 69 19.11 -6.45 2.32
N ASN A 70 18.98 -6.79 3.60
CA ASN A 70 17.83 -6.52 4.44
C ASN A 70 17.91 -5.10 5.01
N ALA A 71 17.73 -4.12 4.13
CA ALA A 71 17.91 -2.70 4.44
C ALA A 71 17.03 -2.24 5.61
N PRO A 72 17.53 -1.35 6.50
CA PRO A 72 16.75 -0.79 7.59
C PRO A 72 15.43 -0.15 7.12
N LEU A 73 14.35 -0.47 7.82
CA LEU A 73 13.03 0.10 7.52
C LEU A 73 12.90 1.50 8.11
N SER A 74 12.46 2.46 7.30
CA SER A 74 12.20 3.82 7.79
C SER A 74 11.04 3.80 8.80
N PRO A 75 11.14 4.50 9.94
CA PRO A 75 10.03 4.63 10.86
C PRO A 75 8.87 5.46 10.28
N LEU A 76 9.12 6.27 9.26
CA LEU A 76 8.11 7.16 8.65
C LEU A 76 7.33 6.50 7.50
N LYS A 77 7.62 5.24 7.20
CA LYS A 77 7.02 4.50 6.09
C LYS A 77 6.28 3.27 6.59
N SER A 78 5.21 2.92 5.89
CA SER A 78 4.49 1.68 6.11
C SER A 78 5.00 0.60 5.17
N TYR A 79 5.05 -0.64 5.63
CA TYR A 79 5.56 -1.77 4.87
C TYR A 79 4.69 -3.00 5.05
N SER A 80 4.60 -3.79 3.99
CA SER A 80 4.06 -5.15 4.02
C SER A 80 5.17 -6.14 3.75
N ILE A 81 5.23 -7.16 4.61
CA ILE A 81 6.28 -8.17 4.60
C ILE A 81 5.66 -9.46 4.11
N TYR A 82 6.23 -10.03 3.06
CA TYR A 82 5.75 -11.25 2.43
C TYR A 82 6.78 -12.35 2.50
N PHE A 83 6.30 -13.57 2.64
CA PHE A 83 7.07 -14.79 2.50
C PHE A 83 6.53 -15.56 1.31
N GLN A 84 7.41 -15.91 0.37
CA GLN A 84 7.02 -16.62 -0.83
C GLN A 84 7.82 -17.89 -1.06
N ALA A 85 7.13 -18.92 -1.52
CA ALA A 85 7.69 -20.22 -1.88
C ALA A 85 7.61 -20.40 -3.40
N LEU A 86 8.73 -20.86 -3.97
CA LEU A 86 8.83 -21.22 -5.38
C LEU A 86 8.78 -22.74 -5.51
N SER A 87 7.80 -23.25 -6.25
CA SER A 87 7.72 -24.64 -6.65
C SER A 87 8.15 -24.80 -8.11
N LYS A 88 8.83 -25.91 -8.40
CA LYS A 88 9.24 -26.26 -9.76
C LYS A 88 8.80 -27.70 -10.05
N ALA A 89 7.95 -27.88 -11.07
CA ALA A 89 7.46 -29.17 -11.50
C ALA A 89 7.27 -29.15 -13.02
N ASN A 90 7.71 -30.20 -13.72
CA ASN A 90 7.56 -30.34 -15.19
C ASN A 90 8.09 -29.14 -16.00
N GLY A 91 9.14 -28.47 -15.53
CA GLY A 91 9.69 -27.26 -16.16
C GLY A 91 8.94 -25.97 -15.83
N GLU A 92 7.75 -26.04 -15.23
CA GLU A 92 7.00 -24.87 -14.75
C GLU A 92 7.51 -24.42 -13.38
N THR A 93 7.59 -23.10 -13.18
CA THR A 93 7.84 -22.48 -11.87
C THR A 93 6.60 -21.73 -11.43
N LYS A 94 6.07 -22.05 -10.24
CA LYS A 94 4.94 -21.33 -9.63
C LYS A 94 5.37 -20.70 -8.32
N ILE A 95 4.79 -19.53 -8.02
CA ILE A 95 5.08 -18.76 -6.81
C ILE A 95 3.79 -18.63 -6.02
N ASN A 96 3.85 -18.96 -4.74
CA ASN A 96 2.79 -18.65 -3.79
C ASN A 96 3.38 -17.88 -2.62
N CYS A 97 2.64 -16.90 -2.11
CA CYS A 97 3.12 -15.97 -1.11
C CYS A 97 2.04 -15.67 -0.07
N VAL A 98 2.50 -15.38 1.14
CA VAL A 98 1.65 -14.97 2.27
C VAL A 98 2.20 -13.67 2.83
N ARG A 99 1.31 -12.74 3.19
CA ARG A 99 1.69 -11.55 3.95
C ARG A 99 1.88 -11.97 5.41
N LEU A 100 3.11 -11.90 5.91
CA LEU A 100 3.45 -12.26 7.28
C LEU A 100 3.12 -11.14 8.27
N ALA A 101 3.35 -9.90 7.87
CA ALA A 101 3.19 -8.75 8.75
C ALA A 101 2.99 -7.45 7.97
N THR A 102 2.40 -6.47 8.65
CA THR A 102 2.36 -5.07 8.23
C THR A 102 3.02 -4.22 9.31
N LYS A 103 4.04 -3.45 8.94
CA LYS A 103 4.65 -2.43 9.80
C LYS A 103 4.03 -1.09 9.43
N GLY A 104 3.36 -0.44 10.38
CA GLY A 104 2.87 0.94 10.20
C GLY A 104 3.98 1.98 10.37
N ALA A 105 3.84 3.11 9.70
CA ALA A 105 4.61 4.31 10.02
C ALA A 105 4.34 4.77 11.47
N SER A 106 5.39 5.20 12.15
CA SER A 106 5.30 5.79 13.49
C SER A 106 4.84 7.24 13.37
N THR A 107 3.71 7.55 14.02
CA THR A 107 3.21 8.92 14.17
C THR A 107 3.96 9.61 15.31
N GLN A 108 5.22 10.00 15.12
CA GLN A 108 5.93 10.80 16.14
C GLN A 108 5.55 12.30 16.13
N ASN A 109 4.48 12.69 15.44
CA ASN A 109 3.89 14.02 15.53
C ASN A 109 2.43 13.94 16.01
N SER A 110 2.21 13.62 17.28
CA SER A 110 0.92 13.83 17.96
C SER A 110 0.73 15.30 18.39
N ASN A 111 1.12 16.25 17.53
CA ASN A 111 0.75 17.68 17.60
C ASN A 111 0.27 18.23 16.25
N ALA A 112 0.13 17.38 15.23
CA ALA A 112 -0.52 17.77 13.99
C ALA A 112 -2.02 17.49 14.14
N VAL A 113 -2.77 18.56 14.43
CA VAL A 113 -4.22 18.68 14.24
C VAL A 113 -4.63 17.87 13.00
N GLU A 114 -5.65 17.00 13.14
CA GLU A 114 -6.31 16.36 12.00
C GLU A 114 -6.47 17.39 10.89
N PRO A 115 -5.87 17.21 9.69
CA PRO A 115 -6.24 18.05 8.59
C PRO A 115 -7.71 17.74 8.32
N GLU A 116 -8.55 18.72 8.65
CA GLU A 116 -9.96 18.78 8.33
C GLU A 116 -10.13 18.16 6.94
N LYS A 117 -10.89 17.07 6.88
CA LYS A 117 -11.17 16.32 5.67
C LYS A 117 -11.58 17.32 4.59
N GLN A 118 -10.64 17.65 3.71
CA GLN A 118 -10.89 18.51 2.57
C GLN A 118 -11.82 17.72 1.65
N VAL A 119 -13.13 17.86 1.91
CA VAL A 119 -14.19 17.36 1.06
C VAL A 119 -13.92 17.93 -0.32
N ASP A 120 -13.68 17.02 -1.26
CA ASP A 120 -13.34 17.27 -2.65
C ASP A 120 -14.09 18.49 -3.17
N ASN A 121 -13.37 19.45 -3.76
CA ASN A 121 -13.95 20.68 -4.31
C ASN A 121 -15.15 20.40 -5.23
N THR A 122 -15.20 19.21 -5.85
CA THR A 122 -16.32 18.69 -6.64
C THR A 122 -17.65 18.61 -5.84
N VAL A 123 -17.62 18.15 -4.58
CA VAL A 123 -18.81 18.04 -3.73
C VAL A 123 -19.27 19.41 -3.26
N LYS A 124 -18.34 20.34 -3.00
CA LYS A 124 -18.67 21.74 -2.70
C LYS A 124 -19.34 22.44 -3.89
N MET A 125 -18.82 22.23 -5.11
CA MET A 125 -19.40 22.79 -6.33
C MET A 125 -20.78 22.18 -6.64
N ALA A 126 -20.96 20.87 -6.45
CA ALA A 126 -22.25 20.22 -6.63
C ALA A 126 -23.32 20.74 -5.66
N GLY A 127 -22.96 21.00 -4.40
CA GLY A 127 -23.87 21.58 -3.40
C GLY A 127 -24.32 23.00 -3.75
N VAL A 128 -23.41 23.84 -4.25
CA VAL A 128 -23.74 25.22 -4.68
C VAL A 128 -24.69 25.20 -5.88
N ILE A 129 -24.45 24.33 -6.87
CA ILE A 129 -25.30 24.20 -8.05
C ILE A 129 -26.70 23.71 -7.67
N ALA A 130 -26.79 22.70 -6.79
CA ALA A 130 -28.08 22.19 -6.32
C ALA A 130 -28.87 23.26 -5.53
N GLY A 131 -28.20 24.06 -4.69
CA GLY A 131 -28.84 25.15 -3.95
C GLY A 131 -29.39 26.26 -4.84
N LEU A 132 -28.62 26.69 -5.84
CA LEU A 132 -29.06 27.69 -6.83
C LEU A 132 -30.27 27.20 -7.63
N LEU A 133 -30.26 25.95 -8.09
CA LEU A 133 -31.38 25.36 -8.82
C LEU A 133 -32.66 25.32 -7.99
N MET A 134 -32.56 24.92 -6.72
CA MET A 134 -33.71 24.87 -5.82
C MET A 134 -34.31 26.26 -5.57
N PHE A 135 -33.47 27.27 -5.39
CA PHE A 135 -33.91 28.65 -5.17
C PHE A 135 -34.69 29.22 -6.36
N VAL A 136 -34.21 28.95 -7.59
CA VAL A 136 -34.90 29.38 -8.82
C VAL A 136 -36.28 28.74 -8.94
N ILE A 137 -36.40 27.44 -8.62
CA ILE A 137 -37.69 26.71 -8.65
C ILE A 137 -38.68 27.33 -7.66
N ILE A 138 -38.24 27.67 -6.45
CA ILE A 138 -39.09 28.29 -5.42
C ILE A 138 -39.58 29.67 -5.88
N LEU A 139 -38.70 30.50 -6.44
CA LEU A 139 -39.07 31.83 -6.95
C LEU A 139 -40.08 31.74 -8.11
N LEU A 140 -39.89 30.80 -9.03
CA LEU A 140 -40.83 30.56 -10.12
C LEU A 140 -42.19 30.07 -9.59
N GLY A 141 -42.19 29.18 -8.60
CA GLY A 141 -43.41 28.74 -7.91
C GLY A 141 -44.14 29.90 -7.25
N ALA A 142 -43.42 30.77 -6.52
CA ALA A 142 -43.99 31.95 -5.88
C ALA A 142 -44.58 32.93 -6.91
N MET A 143 -43.87 33.20 -8.01
CA MET A 143 -44.38 34.05 -9.10
C MET A 143 -45.65 33.48 -9.75
N LEU A 144 -45.72 32.16 -9.92
CA LEU A 144 -46.93 31.49 -10.44
C LEU A 144 -48.11 31.56 -9.44
N THR A 145 -47.84 31.55 -8.13
CA THR A 145 -48.89 31.75 -7.11
C THR A 145 -49.34 33.20 -6.96
N ILE A 146 -48.45 34.17 -7.24
CA ILE A 146 -48.75 35.61 -7.15
C ILE A 146 -49.47 36.12 -8.42
N LYS A 147 -49.27 35.46 -9.58
CA LYS A 147 -49.98 35.77 -10.83
C LYS A 147 -51.35 35.08 -10.95
N ARG A 148 -51.90 34.55 -9.85
CA ARG A 148 -53.22 33.91 -9.80
C ARG A 148 -54.22 34.77 -9.04
#